data_AF-A0A6J7UQ15-F1
#
_entry.id   AF-A0A6J7UQ15-F1
#
_cell.length_a   1.000
_cell.length_b   1.000
_cell.length_c   1.000
_cell.angle_alpha   90.00
_cell.angle_beta   90.00
_cell.angle_gamma   90.00
#
_symmetry.space_group_name_H-M   'P 1'
#
loop_
_entity.id
_entity.type
_entity.pdbx_description
1 polymer ?
#
loop_
_entity_poly.entity_id
_entity_poly.type
_entity_poly.pdbx_seq_one_letter_code
_entity_poly.pdbx_strand_id
1 'polypeptide(L)'
;MVRKAQYCPPTISYEDHLELNGLGDRVIECRHGLGETDDHTWVWVPDARVIVGGDFIVSSMPNAGTPFRVQRYVLEWAEALEDMAAVHPVAVVSGHGGVFTEDAEEMLSVTAASLRWLDAEVVRRLNEGQWQEQILAEVELPTELAESTYLQPLYGCTSFAVRDLLRRYVGWYDGNPSMLFPSTRADIAAEVLAMTGGSESIFARVDELSAGTGADQQLALHLIDFVIFAGGEHAAEGHARKADLLDARAASEQSFVAHNVLKSTAVIERKMATD
;
A
#
# COMPACT_ATOMS: atom_id res chain seq x y z
N MET A 1 0.68 -2.08 -30.34
CA MET A 1 1.49 -0.88 -30.67
C MET A 1 1.56 -0.02 -29.42
N VAL A 2 2.68 -0.01 -28.70
CA VAL A 2 2.84 0.81 -27.49
C VAL A 2 2.92 2.28 -27.94
N ARG A 3 1.96 3.12 -27.56
CA ARG A 3 2.05 4.56 -27.83
C ARG A 3 3.26 5.11 -27.08
N LYS A 4 4.20 5.74 -27.78
CA LYS A 4 5.24 6.54 -27.11
C LYS A 4 4.53 7.71 -26.42
N ALA A 5 4.65 7.79 -25.09
CA ALA A 5 4.22 8.97 -24.37
C ALA A 5 4.99 10.18 -24.89
N GLN A 6 4.28 11.25 -25.27
CA GLN A 6 4.87 12.53 -25.57
C GLN A 6 4.84 13.36 -24.30
N TYR A 7 6.01 13.73 -23.80
CA TYR A 7 6.16 14.61 -22.65
C TYR A 7 6.24 16.06 -23.13
N CYS A 8 5.41 16.93 -22.56
CA CYS A 8 5.46 18.37 -22.76
C CYS A 8 5.83 19.02 -21.43
N PRO A 9 7.03 19.64 -21.30
CA PRO A 9 7.43 20.26 -20.05
C PRO A 9 6.52 21.46 -19.71
N PRO A 10 6.29 21.75 -18.42
CA PRO A 10 5.53 22.93 -18.02
C PRO A 10 6.25 24.21 -18.46
N THR A 11 5.48 25.23 -18.87
CA THR A 11 6.00 26.57 -19.16
C THR A 11 5.98 27.49 -17.94
N ILE A 12 5.19 27.13 -16.93
CA ILE A 12 5.08 27.83 -15.64
C ILE A 12 5.16 26.76 -14.56
N SER A 13 6.04 26.95 -13.59
CA SER A 13 6.15 26.16 -12.37
C SER A 13 5.91 27.06 -11.17
N TYR A 14 5.54 26.46 -10.05
CA TYR A 14 5.36 27.15 -8.77
C TYR A 14 5.76 26.20 -7.64
N GLU A 15 6.01 26.75 -6.47
CA GLU A 15 6.39 25.98 -5.28
C GLU A 15 5.14 25.71 -4.43
N ASP A 16 4.55 26.73 -3.80
CA ASP A 16 3.42 26.52 -2.86
C ASP A 16 2.04 26.83 -3.47
N HIS A 17 1.91 28.00 -4.11
CA HIS A 17 0.64 28.51 -4.61
C HIS A 17 0.81 29.30 -5.91
N LEU A 18 -0.12 29.12 -6.85
CA LEU A 18 -0.19 29.86 -8.11
C LEU A 18 -1.64 30.23 -8.41
N GLU A 19 -1.89 31.53 -8.57
CA GLU A 19 -3.17 32.05 -9.05
C GLU A 19 -3.11 32.26 -10.57
N LEU A 20 -4.06 31.68 -11.29
CA LEU A 20 -4.20 31.79 -12.73
C LEU A 20 -5.44 32.64 -13.07
N ASN A 21 -5.18 33.84 -13.59
CA ASN A 21 -6.19 34.79 -14.04
C ASN A 21 -6.06 34.97 -15.55
N GLY A 22 -6.82 34.21 -16.33
CA GLY A 22 -6.73 34.23 -17.80
C GLY A 22 -7.22 32.98 -18.51
N LEU A 23 -7.68 31.95 -17.78
CA LEU A 23 -8.35 30.78 -18.33
C LEU A 23 -9.87 31.01 -18.38
N GLY A 24 -10.28 32.00 -19.19
CA GLY A 24 -11.66 32.52 -19.21
C GLY A 24 -11.90 33.56 -18.12
N ASP A 25 -13.12 33.61 -17.59
CA ASP A 25 -13.57 34.62 -16.61
C ASP A 25 -13.42 34.17 -15.13
N ARG A 26 -12.77 33.03 -14.88
CA ARG A 26 -12.62 32.45 -13.54
C ARG A 26 -11.19 32.60 -13.02
N VAL A 27 -11.09 32.85 -11.71
CA VAL A 27 -9.85 32.71 -10.95
C VAL A 27 -9.65 31.22 -10.65
N ILE A 28 -8.45 30.72 -10.89
CA ILE A 28 -8.06 29.35 -10.57
C ILE A 28 -6.86 29.41 -9.63
N GLU A 29 -6.98 28.77 -8.47
CA GLU A 29 -5.89 28.65 -7.49
C GLU A 29 -5.31 27.25 -7.57
N CYS A 30 -4.04 27.12 -7.98
CA CYS A 30 -3.29 25.88 -7.86
C CYS A 30 -2.51 25.89 -6.55
N ARG A 31 -2.67 24.84 -5.76
CA ARG A 31 -2.01 24.67 -4.46
C ARG A 31 -1.22 23.38 -4.46
N HIS A 32 0.03 23.46 -4.02
CA HIS A 32 0.89 22.31 -3.84
C HIS A 32 0.55 21.60 -2.54
N GLY A 33 0.78 20.29 -2.53
CA GLY A 33 0.78 19.50 -1.31
C GLY A 33 1.56 18.21 -1.55
N LEU A 34 2.04 17.61 -0.47
CA LEU A 34 2.69 16.30 -0.54
C LEU A 34 1.64 15.21 -0.35
N GLY A 35 1.67 14.17 -1.19
CA GLY A 35 0.71 13.07 -1.10
C GLY A 35 1.19 11.81 -1.78
N GLU A 36 0.60 11.48 -2.93
CA GLU A 36 1.05 10.34 -3.73
C GLU A 36 2.45 10.54 -4.31
N THR A 37 2.77 11.78 -4.65
CA THR A 37 4.08 12.27 -5.08
C THR A 37 4.48 13.52 -4.29
N ASP A 38 5.71 13.99 -4.51
CA ASP A 38 6.25 15.22 -3.91
C ASP A 38 5.95 16.50 -4.69
N ASP A 39 5.35 16.38 -5.88
CA ASP A 39 5.06 17.48 -6.81
C ASP A 39 3.55 17.64 -7.08
N HIS A 40 2.72 17.13 -6.17
CA HIS A 40 1.28 17.08 -6.31
C HIS A 40 0.64 18.48 -6.29
N THR A 41 -0.43 18.65 -7.08
CA THR A 41 -1.23 19.86 -7.13
C THR A 41 -2.71 19.54 -6.97
N TRP A 42 -3.40 20.33 -6.16
CA TRP A 42 -4.86 20.41 -6.20
C TRP A 42 -5.28 21.82 -6.64
N VAL A 43 -6.41 21.89 -7.31
CA VAL A 43 -6.92 23.13 -7.90
C VAL A 43 -8.21 23.53 -7.23
N TRP A 44 -8.31 24.79 -6.83
CA TRP A 44 -9.50 25.41 -6.28
C TRP A 44 -10.07 26.44 -7.24
N VAL A 45 -11.38 26.39 -7.47
CA VAL A 45 -12.12 27.37 -8.28
C VAL A 45 -13.13 28.07 -7.37
N PRO A 46 -12.77 29.24 -6.78
CA PRO A 46 -13.51 29.84 -5.67
C PRO A 46 -14.98 30.16 -5.99
N ASP A 47 -15.24 30.71 -7.17
CA ASP A 47 -16.59 31.13 -7.57
C ASP A 47 -17.52 29.92 -7.85
N ALA A 48 -16.95 28.79 -8.28
CA ALA A 48 -17.65 27.51 -8.42
C ALA A 48 -17.80 26.78 -7.09
N ARG A 49 -16.90 27.05 -6.14
CA ARG A 49 -16.60 26.24 -4.96
C ARG A 49 -16.27 24.78 -5.32
N VAL A 50 -15.47 24.57 -6.35
CA VAL A 50 -15.09 23.22 -6.83
C VAL A 50 -13.60 22.98 -6.66
N ILE A 51 -13.26 21.80 -6.17
CA ILE A 51 -11.89 21.28 -6.13
C ILE A 51 -11.67 20.29 -7.27
N VAL A 52 -10.52 20.38 -7.94
CA VAL A 52 -9.95 19.28 -8.72
C VAL A 52 -8.77 18.73 -7.92
N GLY A 53 -9.00 17.60 -7.25
CA GLY A 53 -8.08 17.07 -6.24
C GLY A 53 -6.97 16.20 -6.81
N GLY A 54 -7.04 15.83 -8.09
CA GLY A 54 -6.08 14.88 -8.67
C GLY A 54 -6.02 13.60 -7.83
N ASP A 55 -4.84 13.00 -7.76
CA ASP A 55 -4.66 11.73 -7.05
C ASP A 55 -4.56 11.88 -5.52
N PHE A 56 -4.77 13.09 -4.96
CA PHE A 56 -5.09 13.20 -3.53
C PHE A 56 -6.40 12.49 -3.20
N ILE A 57 -7.32 12.40 -4.17
CA ILE A 57 -8.64 11.83 -4.00
C ILE A 57 -8.77 10.61 -4.91
N VAL A 58 -8.83 9.46 -4.28
CA VAL A 58 -9.16 8.18 -4.90
C VAL A 58 -10.41 7.69 -4.19
N SER A 59 -11.42 7.18 -4.91
CA SER A 59 -12.67 6.65 -4.31
C SER A 59 -12.48 5.32 -3.54
N SER A 60 -11.46 5.24 -2.69
CA SER A 60 -11.07 4.13 -1.83
C SER A 60 -9.96 4.60 -0.87
N MET A 61 -9.53 3.75 0.07
CA MET A 61 -8.34 4.01 0.89
C MET A 61 -7.15 4.47 0.01
N PRO A 62 -6.54 5.64 0.29
CA PRO A 62 -5.37 6.10 -0.43
C PRO A 62 -4.25 5.06 -0.41
N ASN A 63 -3.59 4.84 -1.55
CA ASN A 63 -2.46 3.92 -1.61
C ASN A 63 -1.18 4.59 -1.10
N ALA A 64 -1.23 5.12 0.12
CA ALA A 64 -0.14 5.90 0.70
C ALA A 64 1.11 5.06 1.03
N GLY A 65 1.14 3.77 0.68
CA GLY A 65 2.30 2.92 0.89
C GLY A 65 2.42 1.77 -0.08
N THR A 66 2.15 2.05 -1.36
CA THR A 66 2.21 1.06 -2.43
C THR A 66 3.52 0.26 -2.41
N PRO A 67 3.48 -1.08 -2.55
CA PRO A 67 4.66 -1.92 -2.43
C PRO A 67 5.69 -1.73 -3.56
N PHE A 68 5.35 -0.94 -4.59
CA PHE A 68 6.16 -0.79 -5.81
C PHE A 68 6.71 0.61 -6.05
N ARG A 69 6.56 1.55 -5.12
CA ARG A 69 7.00 2.94 -5.33
C ARG A 69 7.93 3.45 -4.24
N VAL A 70 8.45 4.64 -4.51
CA VAL A 70 9.18 5.44 -3.55
C VAL A 70 8.27 5.86 -2.39
N GLN A 71 8.89 6.42 -1.35
CA GLN A 71 8.21 6.95 -0.17
C GLN A 71 7.07 7.89 -0.57
N ARG A 72 5.92 7.78 0.10
CA ARG A 72 4.79 8.72 0.00
C ARG A 72 4.63 9.48 1.32
N TYR A 73 3.68 10.40 1.35
CA TYR A 73 3.59 11.41 2.40
C TYR A 73 2.27 11.31 3.17
N VAL A 74 2.11 10.27 3.99
CA VAL A 74 0.84 9.98 4.72
C VAL A 74 0.35 11.17 5.54
N LEU A 75 1.22 11.78 6.36
CA LEU A 75 0.84 12.90 7.23
C LEU A 75 0.48 14.15 6.42
N GLU A 76 1.33 14.52 5.48
CA GLU A 76 1.11 15.73 4.66
C GLU A 76 -0.05 15.57 3.69
N TRP A 77 -0.37 14.35 3.27
CA TRP A 77 -1.58 14.05 2.51
C TRP A 77 -2.80 14.37 3.38
N ALA A 78 -2.80 13.99 4.65
CA ALA A 78 -3.87 14.35 5.58
C ALA A 78 -4.02 15.88 5.68
N GLU A 79 -2.91 16.61 5.81
CA GLU A 79 -2.89 18.08 5.88
C GLU A 79 -3.44 18.72 4.60
N ALA A 80 -3.07 18.21 3.43
CA ALA A 80 -3.62 18.69 2.16
C ALA A 80 -5.15 18.45 2.06
N LEU A 81 -5.65 17.33 2.58
CA LEU A 81 -7.08 17.04 2.63
C LEU A 81 -7.82 17.93 3.64
N GLU A 82 -7.19 18.25 4.78
CA GLU A 82 -7.68 19.23 5.76
C GLU A 82 -7.81 20.62 5.13
N ASP A 83 -6.80 21.07 4.37
CA ASP A 83 -6.82 22.34 3.64
C ASP A 83 -7.91 22.38 2.56
N MET A 84 -8.13 21.27 1.85
CA MET A 84 -9.23 21.12 0.90
C MET A 84 -10.60 21.20 1.58
N ALA A 85 -10.77 20.58 2.75
CA ALA A 85 -12.02 20.64 3.50
C ALA A 85 -12.30 22.06 4.02
N ALA A 86 -11.25 22.80 4.43
CA ALA A 86 -11.36 24.13 5.01
C ALA A 86 -11.90 25.20 4.04
N VAL A 87 -11.87 24.96 2.72
CA VAL A 87 -12.46 25.88 1.72
C VAL A 87 -13.94 25.59 1.42
N HIS A 88 -14.54 24.61 2.10
CA HIS A 88 -15.96 24.24 1.99
C HIS A 88 -16.45 24.01 0.55
N PRO A 89 -15.87 23.02 -0.16
CA PRO A 89 -16.22 22.73 -1.55
C PRO A 89 -17.64 22.15 -1.68
N VAL A 90 -18.36 22.54 -2.73
CA VAL A 90 -19.63 21.88 -3.10
C VAL A 90 -19.44 20.65 -3.97
N ALA A 91 -18.25 20.51 -4.57
CA ALA A 91 -17.89 19.33 -5.33
C ALA A 91 -16.37 19.13 -5.34
N VAL A 92 -15.95 17.87 -5.35
CA VAL A 92 -14.56 17.45 -5.47
C VAL A 92 -14.45 16.49 -6.65
N VAL A 93 -13.70 16.88 -7.66
CA VAL A 93 -13.34 16.04 -8.80
C VAL A 93 -12.11 15.22 -8.41
N SER A 94 -12.26 13.90 -8.40
CA SER A 94 -11.18 12.95 -8.10
C SER A 94 -10.25 12.74 -9.30
N GLY A 95 -9.00 12.37 -9.04
CA GLY A 95 -8.09 11.82 -10.06
C GLY A 95 -8.51 10.42 -10.50
N HIS A 96 -9.07 9.66 -9.55
CA HIS A 96 -9.60 8.32 -9.77
C HIS A 96 -10.97 8.13 -9.09
N GLY A 97 -11.97 7.81 -9.91
CA GLY A 97 -13.32 7.49 -9.46
C GLY A 97 -14.36 8.53 -9.87
N GLY A 98 -15.37 8.72 -9.02
CA GLY A 98 -16.48 9.64 -9.26
C GLY A 98 -16.20 11.06 -8.79
N VAL A 99 -17.12 11.97 -9.12
CA VAL A 99 -17.17 13.31 -8.51
C VAL A 99 -17.98 13.23 -7.23
N PHE A 100 -17.43 13.75 -6.13
CA PHE A 100 -18.14 13.88 -4.86
C PHE A 100 -18.88 15.21 -4.83
N THR A 101 -20.11 15.23 -4.30
CA THR A 101 -20.93 16.44 -4.24
C THR A 101 -21.48 16.65 -2.84
N GLU A 102 -22.59 15.99 -2.50
CA GLU A 102 -23.27 16.13 -1.21
C GLU A 102 -22.37 15.70 -0.03
N ASP A 103 -21.41 14.82 -0.30
CA ASP A 103 -20.50 14.21 0.65
C ASP A 103 -19.04 14.66 0.50
N ALA A 104 -18.79 15.71 -0.27
CA ALA A 104 -17.43 16.16 -0.58
C ALA A 104 -16.60 16.50 0.67
N GLU A 105 -17.15 17.30 1.59
CA GLU A 105 -16.45 17.69 2.84
C GLU A 105 -16.28 16.49 3.78
N GLU A 106 -17.26 15.60 3.86
CA GLU A 106 -17.20 14.39 4.69
C GLU A 106 -16.11 13.46 4.19
N MET A 107 -16.08 13.17 2.89
CA MET A 107 -15.07 12.32 2.28
C MET A 107 -13.65 12.86 2.53
N LEU A 108 -13.43 14.17 2.36
CA LEU A 108 -12.13 14.80 2.64
C LEU A 108 -11.75 14.63 4.12
N SER A 109 -12.67 14.94 5.02
CA SER A 109 -12.44 14.93 6.47
C SER A 109 -12.18 13.53 7.01
N VAL A 110 -12.97 12.54 6.57
CA VAL A 110 -12.81 11.13 6.97
C VAL A 110 -11.49 10.56 6.45
N THR A 111 -11.14 10.90 5.20
CA THR A 111 -9.87 10.46 4.62
C THR A 111 -8.68 11.07 5.37
N ALA A 112 -8.71 12.38 5.63
CA ALA A 112 -7.68 13.05 6.43
C ALA A 112 -7.55 12.44 7.84
N ALA A 113 -8.67 12.24 8.54
CA ALA A 113 -8.70 11.67 9.87
C ALA A 113 -8.08 10.27 9.93
N SER A 114 -8.31 9.44 8.91
CA SER A 114 -7.72 8.10 8.81
C SER A 114 -6.20 8.13 8.68
N LEU A 115 -5.66 9.02 7.84
CA LEU A 115 -4.22 9.15 7.62
C LEU A 115 -3.52 9.75 8.85
N ARG A 116 -4.12 10.78 9.47
CA ARG A 116 -3.69 11.34 10.77
C ARG A 116 -3.64 10.28 11.85
N TRP A 117 -4.69 9.47 11.96
CA TRP A 117 -4.76 8.42 12.98
C TRP A 117 -3.64 7.38 12.78
N LEU A 118 -3.43 6.93 11.53
CA LEU A 118 -2.39 5.96 11.21
C LEU A 118 -1.00 6.47 11.56
N ASP A 119 -0.69 7.71 11.18
CA ASP A 119 0.58 8.35 11.50
C ASP A 119 0.80 8.42 13.02
N ALA A 120 -0.18 8.98 13.74
CA ALA A 120 -0.10 9.14 15.19
C ALA A 120 0.04 7.81 15.93
N GLU A 121 -0.70 6.77 15.52
CA GLU A 121 -0.66 5.46 16.16
C GLU A 121 0.67 4.73 15.90
N VAL A 122 1.20 4.79 14.68
CA VAL A 122 2.53 4.24 14.36
C VAL A 122 3.60 4.95 15.18
N VAL A 123 3.61 6.28 15.21
CA VAL A 123 4.58 7.06 16.00
C VAL A 123 4.46 6.76 17.49
N ARG A 124 3.25 6.65 18.03
CA ARG A 124 3.01 6.27 19.44
C ARG A 124 3.65 4.92 19.76
N ARG A 125 3.38 3.89 18.96
CA ARG A 125 3.90 2.53 19.18
C ARG A 125 5.41 2.42 19.01
N LEU A 126 5.98 3.16 18.04
CA LEU A 126 7.43 3.29 17.90
C LEU A 126 8.07 3.88 19.16
N ASN A 127 7.48 4.94 19.72
CA ASN A 127 7.95 5.57 20.96
C ASN A 127 7.80 4.65 22.19
N GLU A 128 6.88 3.70 22.15
CA GLU A 128 6.73 2.65 23.17
C GLU A 128 7.74 1.50 23.01
N GLY A 129 8.59 1.54 21.97
CA GLY A 129 9.59 0.52 21.69
C GLY A 129 9.02 -0.77 21.12
N GLN A 130 7.82 -0.72 20.53
CA GLN A 130 7.25 -1.88 19.84
C GLN A 130 8.06 -2.21 18.58
N TRP A 131 8.14 -3.50 18.27
CA TRP A 131 8.80 -3.98 17.05
C TRP A 131 7.95 -3.67 15.82
N GLN A 132 8.60 -3.46 14.67
CA GLN A 132 7.91 -3.13 13.41
C GLN A 132 6.87 -4.20 13.01
N GLU A 133 7.19 -5.47 13.25
CA GLU A 133 6.27 -6.59 13.02
C GLU A 133 4.99 -6.46 13.87
N GLN A 134 5.12 -6.09 15.15
CA GLN A 134 3.97 -5.90 16.05
C GLN A 134 3.11 -4.72 15.58
N ILE A 135 3.75 -3.60 15.21
CA ILE A 135 3.05 -2.43 14.70
C ILE A 135 2.27 -2.79 13.43
N LEU A 136 2.89 -3.52 12.49
CA LEU A 136 2.24 -3.94 11.26
C LEU A 136 1.06 -4.90 11.49
N ALA A 137 1.13 -5.72 12.54
CA ALA A 137 0.09 -6.69 12.87
C ALA A 137 -1.06 -6.08 13.68
N GLU A 138 -0.81 -5.05 14.49
CA GLU A 138 -1.77 -4.55 15.50
C GLU A 138 -2.37 -3.17 15.17
N VAL A 139 -1.79 -2.39 14.25
CA VAL A 139 -2.34 -1.08 13.87
C VAL A 139 -3.53 -1.26 12.93
N GLU A 140 -4.72 -0.92 13.44
CA GLU A 140 -5.99 -0.95 12.70
C GLU A 140 -6.78 0.34 12.93
N LEU A 141 -7.42 0.85 11.87
CA LEU A 141 -8.28 2.02 11.99
C LEU A 141 -9.38 1.82 13.06
N PRO A 142 -9.75 2.86 13.82
CA PRO A 142 -10.94 2.84 14.67
C PRO A 142 -12.16 2.42 13.87
N THR A 143 -13.08 1.69 14.50
CA THR A 143 -14.25 1.08 13.83
C THR A 143 -15.02 2.10 12.99
N GLU A 144 -15.19 3.32 13.49
CA GLU A 144 -15.93 4.39 12.80
C GLU A 144 -15.26 4.81 11.47
N LEU A 145 -13.94 4.74 11.39
CA LEU A 145 -13.19 5.03 10.17
C LEU A 145 -13.10 3.77 9.28
N ALA A 146 -12.88 2.60 9.88
CA ALA A 146 -12.77 1.34 9.15
C ALA A 146 -14.05 0.96 8.38
N GLU A 147 -15.22 1.35 8.90
CA GLU A 147 -16.52 1.11 8.26
C GLU A 147 -16.87 2.13 7.17
N SER A 148 -16.05 3.18 6.98
CA SER A 148 -16.31 4.20 5.98
C SER A 148 -16.29 3.65 4.55
N THR A 149 -17.27 4.05 3.75
CA THR A 149 -17.33 3.74 2.32
C THR A 149 -16.20 4.40 1.51
N TYR A 150 -15.61 5.49 2.02
CA TYR A 150 -14.47 6.17 1.40
C TYR A 150 -13.14 5.44 1.61
N LEU A 151 -13.05 4.61 2.66
CA LEU A 151 -11.83 3.96 3.11
C LEU A 151 -11.79 2.46 2.80
N GLN A 152 -12.65 2.00 1.88
CA GLN A 152 -12.63 0.61 1.44
C GLN A 152 -11.24 0.27 0.87
N PRO A 153 -10.64 -0.89 1.23
CA PRO A 153 -9.25 -1.22 0.90
C PRO A 153 -9.11 -1.76 -0.53
N LEU A 154 -9.64 -1.03 -1.51
CA LEU A 154 -9.68 -1.45 -2.91
C LEU A 154 -8.36 -1.15 -3.63
N TYR A 155 -7.81 0.06 -3.47
CA TYR A 155 -6.50 0.43 -4.03
C TYR A 155 -5.40 0.31 -2.97
N GLY A 156 -5.42 1.20 -1.99
CA GLY A 156 -4.61 1.10 -0.78
C GLY A 156 -5.23 0.19 0.27
N CYS A 157 -4.51 0.00 1.37
CA CYS A 157 -5.04 -0.62 2.60
C CYS A 157 -4.22 -0.12 3.80
N THR A 158 -4.74 -0.33 5.01
CA THR A 158 -4.08 0.04 6.27
C THR A 158 -2.64 -0.49 6.34
N SER A 159 -2.44 -1.77 6.04
CA SER A 159 -1.10 -2.38 6.09
C SER A 159 -0.12 -1.83 5.06
N PHE A 160 -0.58 -1.16 4.01
CA PHE A 160 0.31 -0.44 3.08
C PHE A 160 0.73 0.89 3.68
N ALA A 161 -0.22 1.70 4.16
CA ALA A 161 0.07 2.97 4.80
C ALA A 161 0.99 2.79 6.03
N VAL A 162 0.74 1.80 6.88
CA VAL A 162 1.59 1.48 8.05
C VAL A 162 3.03 1.12 7.62
N ARG A 163 3.20 0.35 6.53
CA ARG A 163 4.55 0.02 6.02
C ARG A 163 5.30 1.25 5.53
N ASP A 164 4.62 2.20 4.89
CA ASP A 164 5.25 3.43 4.40
C ASP A 164 5.62 4.38 5.55
N LEU A 165 4.79 4.44 6.59
CA LEU A 165 5.10 5.15 7.84
C LEU A 165 6.32 4.54 8.55
N LEU A 166 6.38 3.21 8.66
CA LEU A 166 7.56 2.52 9.20
C LEU A 166 8.80 2.84 8.35
N ARG A 167 8.72 2.69 7.03
CA ARG A 167 9.83 3.06 6.13
C ARG A 167 10.30 4.50 6.35
N ARG A 168 9.37 5.44 6.57
CA ARG A 168 9.66 6.85 6.83
C ARG A 168 10.41 7.08 8.14
N TYR A 169 9.91 6.49 9.23
CA TYR A 169 10.38 6.82 10.58
C TYR A 169 11.56 5.97 11.06
N VAL A 170 11.62 4.71 10.64
CA VAL A 170 12.65 3.75 11.10
C VAL A 170 13.59 3.30 9.98
N GLY A 171 13.27 3.61 8.72
CA GLY A 171 14.09 3.22 7.57
C GLY A 171 13.93 1.74 7.24
N TRP A 172 15.01 1.11 6.78
CA TRP A 172 15.02 -0.29 6.35
C TRP A 172 15.37 -1.28 7.47
N TYR A 173 15.99 -0.81 8.56
CA TYR A 173 16.43 -1.66 9.66
C TYR A 173 15.26 -1.95 10.59
N ASP A 174 14.94 -3.22 10.78
CA ASP A 174 13.74 -3.69 11.51
C ASP A 174 13.88 -3.67 13.05
N GLY A 175 15.07 -3.33 13.56
CA GLY A 175 15.40 -3.39 14.98
C GLY A 175 16.11 -4.67 15.40
N ASN A 176 16.15 -5.71 14.55
CA ASN A 176 16.81 -6.97 14.83
C ASN A 176 18.25 -6.99 14.28
N PRO A 177 19.29 -7.01 15.14
CA PRO A 177 20.68 -6.97 14.67
C PRO A 177 21.08 -8.12 13.75
N SER A 178 20.41 -9.28 13.83
CA SER A 178 20.69 -10.40 12.93
C SER A 178 20.30 -10.10 11.47
N MET A 179 19.44 -9.10 11.26
CA MET A 179 18.99 -8.65 9.95
C MET A 179 19.83 -7.52 9.37
N LEU A 180 20.86 -7.03 10.10
CA LEU A 180 21.77 -6.01 9.59
C LEU A 180 22.69 -6.55 8.49
N PHE A 181 23.17 -7.77 8.66
CA PHE A 181 24.01 -8.50 7.70
C PHE A 181 23.57 -9.97 7.63
N PRO A 182 22.38 -10.25 7.08
CA PRO A 182 21.79 -11.58 7.15
C PRO A 182 22.55 -12.59 6.30
N SER A 183 22.58 -13.85 6.74
CA SER A 183 22.99 -14.98 5.91
C SER A 183 22.11 -15.11 4.67
N THR A 184 22.58 -15.85 3.65
CA THR A 184 21.75 -16.06 2.46
C THR A 184 20.52 -16.89 2.79
N ARG A 185 19.43 -16.69 2.02
CA ARG A 185 18.20 -17.48 2.17
C ARG A 185 18.42 -18.98 1.98
N ALA A 186 19.35 -19.36 1.10
CA ALA A 186 19.69 -20.75 0.86
C ALA A 186 20.40 -21.39 2.06
N ASP A 187 21.34 -20.67 2.69
CA ASP A 187 22.05 -21.17 3.88
C ASP A 187 21.08 -21.36 5.06
N ILE A 188 20.20 -20.38 5.30
CA ILE A 188 19.17 -20.48 6.35
C ILE A 188 18.21 -21.64 6.05
N ALA A 189 17.76 -21.78 4.80
CA ALA A 189 16.86 -22.84 4.40
C ALA A 189 17.46 -24.25 4.57
N ALA A 190 18.74 -24.43 4.24
CA ALA A 190 19.43 -25.71 4.44
C ALA A 190 19.44 -26.13 5.91
N GLU A 191 19.73 -25.20 6.83
CA GLU A 191 19.70 -25.46 8.27
C GLU A 191 18.28 -25.78 8.77
N VAL A 192 17.27 -25.05 8.31
CA VAL A 192 15.87 -25.34 8.65
C VAL A 192 15.48 -26.74 8.22
N LEU A 193 15.76 -27.13 6.96
CA LEU A 193 15.44 -28.48 6.47
C LEU A 193 16.20 -29.58 7.23
N ALA A 194 17.46 -29.35 7.57
CA ALA A 194 18.25 -30.30 8.38
C ALA A 194 17.62 -30.53 9.77
N MET A 195 17.08 -29.46 10.39
CA MET A 195 16.41 -29.55 11.69
C MET A 195 15.02 -30.18 11.62
N THR A 196 14.28 -30.00 10.52
CA THR A 196 12.89 -30.46 10.39
C THR A 196 12.74 -31.85 9.80
N GLY A 197 13.83 -32.52 9.42
CA GLY A 197 13.77 -33.83 8.77
C GLY A 197 13.58 -33.78 7.25
N GLY A 198 13.87 -32.63 6.62
CA GLY A 198 13.83 -32.43 5.18
C GLY A 198 12.53 -31.82 4.64
N SER A 199 12.46 -31.70 3.31
CA SER A 199 11.38 -31.03 2.58
C SER A 199 10.01 -31.67 2.81
N GLU A 200 9.96 -33.00 2.89
CA GLU A 200 8.71 -33.75 3.11
C GLU A 200 7.97 -33.36 4.40
N SER A 201 8.71 -33.07 5.48
CA SER A 201 8.09 -32.61 6.73
C SER A 201 7.53 -31.19 6.62
N ILE A 202 8.20 -30.31 5.88
CA ILE A 202 7.68 -28.96 5.60
C ILE A 202 6.44 -29.05 4.71
N PHE A 203 6.48 -29.88 3.68
CA PHE A 203 5.35 -30.17 2.79
C PHE A 203 4.11 -30.65 3.54
N ALA A 204 4.25 -31.65 4.42
CA ALA A 204 3.14 -32.11 5.25
C ALA A 204 2.54 -30.96 6.07
N ARG A 205 3.37 -30.11 6.68
CA ARG A 205 2.89 -28.97 7.46
C ARG A 205 2.24 -27.89 6.61
N VAL A 206 2.78 -27.64 5.42
CA VAL A 206 2.22 -26.70 4.44
C VAL A 206 0.82 -27.17 4.00
N ASP A 207 0.65 -28.46 3.73
CA ASP A 207 -0.65 -29.02 3.32
C ASP A 207 -1.69 -28.89 4.45
N GLU A 208 -1.30 -29.17 5.69
CA GLU A 208 -2.17 -28.95 6.86
C GLU A 208 -2.62 -27.49 6.99
N LEU A 209 -1.68 -26.55 6.87
CA LEU A 209 -1.96 -25.11 6.97
C LEU A 209 -2.77 -24.57 5.78
N SER A 210 -2.58 -25.13 4.58
CA SER A 210 -3.27 -24.70 3.37
C SER A 210 -4.80 -24.83 3.46
N ALA A 211 -5.28 -25.79 4.26
CA ALA A 211 -6.70 -26.04 4.52
C ALA A 211 -7.30 -25.12 5.61
N GLY A 212 -6.47 -24.30 6.26
CA GLY A 212 -6.86 -23.43 7.37
C GLY A 212 -7.39 -22.05 6.94
N THR A 213 -7.17 -21.06 7.82
CA THR A 213 -7.54 -19.67 7.61
C THR A 213 -6.59 -18.95 6.64
N GLY A 214 -6.94 -17.72 6.24
CA GLY A 214 -6.02 -16.87 5.46
C GLY A 214 -4.68 -16.62 6.17
N ALA A 215 -4.66 -16.58 7.51
CA ALA A 215 -3.44 -16.46 8.29
C ALA A 215 -2.60 -17.75 8.23
N ASP A 216 -3.23 -18.92 8.29
CA ASP A 216 -2.55 -20.21 8.14
C ASP A 216 -1.97 -20.36 6.72
N GLN A 217 -2.71 -19.94 5.71
CA GLN A 217 -2.22 -19.92 4.32
C GLN A 217 -1.03 -18.95 4.15
N GLN A 218 -1.06 -17.79 4.82
CA GLN A 218 0.08 -16.88 4.83
C GLN A 218 1.30 -17.51 5.51
N LEU A 219 1.10 -18.25 6.60
CA LEU A 219 2.17 -18.99 7.25
C LEU A 219 2.72 -20.12 6.37
N ALA A 220 1.84 -20.84 5.65
CA ALA A 220 2.24 -21.86 4.68
C ALA A 220 3.13 -21.28 3.57
N LEU A 221 2.82 -20.07 3.08
CA LEU A 221 3.67 -19.35 2.12
C LEU A 221 5.07 -19.04 2.67
N HIS A 222 5.19 -18.72 3.96
CA HIS A 222 6.50 -18.53 4.58
C HIS A 222 7.28 -19.84 4.74
N LEU A 223 6.61 -20.94 5.05
CA LEU A 223 7.27 -22.24 5.23
C LEU A 223 7.73 -22.85 3.90
N ILE A 224 6.91 -22.79 2.84
CA ILE A 224 7.23 -23.36 1.54
C ILE A 224 8.46 -22.71 0.89
N ASP A 225 8.70 -21.43 1.21
CA ASP A 225 9.87 -20.68 0.75
C ASP A 225 11.19 -21.34 1.17
N PHE A 226 11.27 -22.02 2.33
CA PHE A 226 12.48 -22.74 2.72
C PHE A 226 12.79 -23.92 1.79
N VAL A 227 11.76 -24.65 1.32
CA VAL A 227 11.97 -25.74 0.35
C VAL A 227 12.47 -25.19 -0.98
N ILE A 228 11.90 -24.07 -1.43
CA ILE A 228 12.30 -23.41 -2.67
C ILE A 228 13.73 -22.87 -2.59
N PHE A 229 14.08 -22.18 -1.49
CA PHE A 229 15.41 -21.58 -1.33
C PHE A 229 16.53 -22.59 -1.15
N ALA A 230 16.25 -23.75 -0.56
CA ALA A 230 17.21 -24.85 -0.47
C ALA A 230 17.53 -25.47 -1.86
N GLY A 231 16.58 -25.39 -2.80
CA GLY A 231 16.73 -25.96 -4.14
C GLY A 231 16.67 -27.49 -4.15
N GLY A 232 17.26 -28.11 -5.19
CA GLY A 232 17.32 -29.56 -5.33
C GLY A 232 16.04 -30.20 -5.87
N GLU A 233 15.85 -31.50 -5.61
CA GLU A 233 14.80 -32.31 -6.24
C GLU A 233 13.37 -31.90 -5.88
N HIS A 234 13.17 -31.27 -4.70
CA HIS A 234 11.84 -30.86 -4.21
C HIS A 234 11.48 -29.40 -4.60
N ALA A 235 12.38 -28.66 -5.26
CA ALA A 235 12.16 -27.24 -5.56
C ALA A 235 10.95 -27.03 -6.48
N ALA A 236 10.84 -27.84 -7.54
CA ALA A 236 9.73 -27.75 -8.50
C ALA A 236 8.36 -27.98 -7.82
N GLU A 237 8.28 -28.97 -6.92
CA GLU A 237 7.07 -29.22 -6.14
C GLU A 237 6.78 -28.08 -5.16
N GLY A 238 7.80 -27.50 -4.53
CA GLY A 238 7.66 -26.31 -3.69
C GLY A 238 7.05 -25.13 -4.44
N HIS A 239 7.55 -24.86 -5.66
CA HIS A 239 7.00 -23.84 -6.55
C HIS A 239 5.52 -24.11 -6.92
N ALA A 240 5.16 -25.35 -7.21
CA ALA A 240 3.78 -25.72 -7.53
C ALA A 240 2.83 -25.44 -6.35
N ARG A 241 3.18 -25.89 -5.14
CA ARG A 241 2.37 -25.66 -3.93
C ARG A 241 2.26 -24.18 -3.59
N LYS A 242 3.35 -23.43 -3.72
CA LYS A 242 3.35 -21.97 -3.51
C LYS A 242 2.40 -21.26 -4.48
N ALA A 243 2.36 -21.67 -5.74
CA ALA A 243 1.43 -21.08 -6.70
C ALA A 243 -0.04 -21.27 -6.31
N ASP A 244 -0.40 -22.46 -5.83
CA ASP A 244 -1.77 -22.76 -5.40
C ASP A 244 -2.16 -21.98 -4.14
N LEU A 245 -1.23 -21.86 -3.17
CA LEU A 245 -1.41 -21.01 -1.98
C LEU A 245 -1.60 -19.53 -2.34
N LEU A 246 -0.82 -19.00 -3.29
CA LEU A 246 -0.94 -17.62 -3.75
C LEU A 246 -2.30 -17.36 -4.40
N ASP A 247 -2.80 -18.31 -5.20
CA ASP A 247 -4.12 -18.23 -5.80
C ASP A 247 -5.26 -18.27 -4.77
N ALA A 248 -5.13 -19.14 -3.76
CA ALA A 248 -6.07 -19.21 -2.65
C ALA A 248 -6.11 -17.89 -1.85
N ARG A 249 -4.94 -17.34 -1.52
CA ARG A 249 -4.83 -16.03 -0.85
C ARG A 249 -5.45 -14.91 -1.68
N ALA A 250 -5.13 -14.86 -2.97
CA ALA A 250 -5.64 -13.85 -3.89
C ALA A 250 -7.18 -13.83 -3.96
N ALA A 251 -7.84 -14.99 -3.87
CA ALA A 251 -9.30 -15.09 -3.91
C ALA A 251 -10.01 -14.37 -2.74
N SER A 252 -9.30 -14.13 -1.64
CA SER A 252 -9.81 -13.41 -0.45
C SER A 252 -9.29 -11.98 -0.31
N GLU A 253 -8.42 -11.55 -1.22
CA GLU A 253 -7.76 -10.24 -1.17
C GLU A 253 -8.61 -9.15 -1.83
N GLN A 254 -8.89 -8.07 -1.10
CA GLN A 254 -9.72 -6.97 -1.58
C GLN A 254 -8.92 -5.92 -2.35
N SER A 255 -7.67 -5.66 -1.95
CA SER A 255 -6.83 -4.70 -2.65
C SER A 255 -6.47 -5.27 -4.01
N PHE A 256 -6.87 -4.60 -5.09
CA PHE A 256 -6.54 -5.07 -6.43
C PHE A 256 -5.02 -5.07 -6.66
N VAL A 257 -4.28 -4.20 -5.96
CA VAL A 257 -2.82 -4.18 -6.00
C VAL A 257 -2.28 -5.49 -5.43
N ALA A 258 -2.65 -5.82 -4.19
CA ALA A 258 -2.22 -7.05 -3.53
C ALA A 258 -2.68 -8.30 -4.29
N HIS A 259 -3.95 -8.33 -4.71
CA HIS A 259 -4.51 -9.39 -5.54
C HIS A 259 -3.68 -9.64 -6.80
N ASN A 260 -3.35 -8.56 -7.54
CA ASN A 260 -2.56 -8.67 -8.76
C ASN A 260 -1.13 -9.15 -8.49
N VAL A 261 -0.51 -8.74 -7.38
CA VAL A 261 0.81 -9.28 -6.96
C VAL A 261 0.73 -10.79 -6.76
N LEU A 262 -0.24 -11.24 -5.98
CA LEU A 262 -0.42 -12.66 -5.64
C LEU A 262 -0.69 -13.49 -6.91
N LYS A 263 -1.65 -13.08 -7.75
CA LYS A 263 -1.99 -13.77 -9.00
C LYS A 263 -0.85 -13.81 -10.00
N SER A 264 -0.16 -12.69 -10.20
CA SER A 264 0.95 -12.61 -11.15
C SER A 264 2.12 -13.48 -10.69
N THR A 265 2.39 -13.49 -9.38
CA THR A 265 3.42 -14.35 -8.79
C THR A 265 3.05 -15.82 -8.91
N ALA A 266 1.79 -16.19 -8.68
CA ALA A 266 1.32 -17.56 -8.87
C ALA A 266 1.58 -18.09 -10.30
N VAL A 267 1.42 -17.24 -11.33
CA VAL A 267 1.76 -17.62 -12.72
C VAL A 267 3.26 -17.88 -12.90
N ILE A 268 4.11 -17.04 -12.29
CA ILE A 268 5.57 -17.21 -12.35
C ILE A 268 5.99 -18.49 -11.62
N GLU A 269 5.47 -18.71 -10.42
CA GLU A 269 5.76 -19.90 -9.59
C GLU A 269 5.37 -21.19 -10.33
N ARG A 270 4.21 -21.24 -11.00
CA ARG A 270 3.85 -22.41 -11.84
C ARG A 270 4.81 -22.67 -12.98
N LYS A 271 5.35 -21.62 -13.60
CA LYS A 271 6.33 -21.78 -14.66
C LYS A 271 7.63 -22.37 -14.11
N MET A 272 8.09 -21.89 -12.95
CA MET A 272 9.27 -22.43 -12.27
C MET A 272 9.07 -23.89 -11.82
N ALA A 273 7.83 -24.32 -11.56
CA ALA A 273 7.52 -25.72 -11.24
C ALA A 273 7.64 -26.68 -12.44
N THR A 274 7.65 -26.15 -13.67
CA THR A 274 7.71 -26.95 -14.91
C THR A 274 9.03 -26.86 -15.66
N ASP A 275 9.87 -25.87 -15.32
CA ASP A 275 11.19 -25.65 -15.91
C ASP A 275 12.27 -26.49 -15.20
#